data_AF-A0A7X0A6J3-F1
#
_entry.id   AF-A0A7X0A6J3-F1
#
_cell.length_a   1.000
_cell.length_b   1.000
_cell.length_c   1.000
_cell.angle_alpha   90.00
_cell.angle_beta   90.00
_cell.angle_gamma   90.00
#
_symmetry.space_group_name_H-M   'P 1'
#
loop_
_entity.id
_entity.type
_entity.pdbx_description
1 polymer ?
#
loop_
_entity_poly.entity_id
_entity_poly.type
_entity_poly.pdbx_seq_one_letter_code
_entity_poly.pdbx_strand_id
1 'polypeptide(L)'
;MDASTKLVYDNIYSNAVMFLRRAIKELIAHSGDHLEREQAVVACIFIQMSIELGFKAYLIKTCSLSSILLKKHKDQPIQELMEAFEQGKLKTKSFEDLKNIIIADEGLFDEERIQYINDFQDYRNQAVHFHLNLAPGDLFDLRYDLVYMLVHVVIPILTEINMDFETPSEFYENQLDKNDFKTLIKFRPYVEEMKKVAAEHSRLVYNCIECEERTYNVDNEMCYCCNLQFTDFGEYVTCISCKAPRSVIFDHNNIAINDNIMNGLCLNCGERPEVFKCPHCGVARAFYDKRELKMVCCEMAEA
;
A
#
# COMPACT_ATOMS: atom_id res chain seq x y z
N MET A 1 -21.12 9.55 -13.60
CA MET A 1 -21.32 8.23 -14.23
C MET A 1 -22.78 7.85 -14.11
N ASP A 2 -23.44 7.39 -15.18
CA ASP A 2 -24.84 6.92 -15.11
C ASP A 2 -24.94 5.53 -14.45
N ALA A 3 -26.15 5.10 -14.09
CA ALA A 3 -26.37 3.86 -13.34
C ALA A 3 -25.94 2.59 -14.09
N SER A 4 -26.07 2.56 -15.41
CA SER A 4 -25.71 1.39 -16.23
C SER A 4 -24.20 1.26 -16.33
N THR A 5 -23.52 2.37 -16.63
CA THR A 5 -22.06 2.43 -16.64
C THR A 5 -21.48 2.11 -15.25
N LYS A 6 -22.12 2.60 -14.18
CA LYS A 6 -21.72 2.30 -12.80
C LYS A 6 -21.80 0.81 -12.49
N LEU A 7 -22.87 0.13 -12.91
CA LEU A 7 -23.01 -1.32 -12.72
C LEU A 7 -21.87 -2.10 -13.40
N VAL A 8 -21.51 -1.75 -14.63
CA VAL A 8 -20.41 -2.40 -15.35
C VAL A 8 -19.07 -2.14 -14.66
N TYR A 9 -18.82 -0.88 -14.26
CA TYR A 9 -17.64 -0.49 -13.51
C TYR A 9 -17.52 -1.26 -12.19
N ASP A 10 -18.57 -1.28 -11.36
CA ASP A 10 -18.55 -1.93 -10.04
C ASP A 10 -18.26 -3.43 -10.16
N ASN A 11 -18.82 -4.10 -11.18
CA ASN A 11 -18.54 -5.52 -11.46
C ASN A 11 -17.09 -5.76 -11.91
N ILE A 12 -16.57 -4.93 -12.82
CA ILE A 12 -15.18 -5.06 -13.31
C ILE A 12 -14.19 -4.80 -12.16
N TYR A 13 -14.42 -3.75 -11.38
CA TYR A 13 -13.59 -3.41 -10.22
C TYR A 13 -13.62 -4.52 -9.17
N SER A 14 -14.81 -5.00 -8.79
CA SER A 14 -14.96 -6.12 -7.84
C SER A 14 -14.20 -7.37 -8.30
N ASN A 15 -14.25 -7.68 -9.59
CA ASN A 15 -13.48 -8.79 -10.15
C ASN A 15 -11.96 -8.53 -10.12
N ALA A 16 -11.50 -7.31 -10.42
CA ALA A 16 -10.09 -6.93 -10.32
C ALA A 16 -9.55 -7.16 -8.90
N VAL A 17 -10.31 -6.73 -7.89
CA VAL A 17 -10.00 -6.92 -6.47
C VAL A 17 -10.04 -8.41 -6.11
N MET A 18 -11.02 -9.17 -6.59
CA MET A 18 -11.09 -10.62 -6.37
C MET A 18 -9.81 -11.32 -6.86
N PHE A 19 -9.34 -11.00 -8.06
CA PHE A 19 -8.12 -11.59 -8.60
C PHE A 19 -6.87 -11.16 -7.83
N LEU A 20 -6.77 -9.89 -7.43
CA LEU A 20 -5.70 -9.41 -6.54
C LEU A 20 -5.64 -10.23 -5.24
N ARG A 21 -6.78 -10.41 -4.57
CA ARG A 21 -6.87 -11.20 -3.33
C ARG A 21 -6.41 -12.63 -3.55
N ARG A 22 -6.75 -13.24 -4.69
CA ARG A 22 -6.29 -14.59 -5.04
C ARG A 22 -4.80 -14.63 -5.32
N ALA A 23 -4.24 -13.67 -6.05
CA ALA A 23 -2.79 -13.57 -6.26
C ALA A 23 -2.03 -13.49 -4.93
N ILE A 24 -2.48 -12.64 -4.01
CA ILE A 24 -1.89 -12.49 -2.68
C ILE A 24 -1.94 -13.81 -1.92
N LYS A 25 -3.08 -14.51 -1.94
CA LYS A 25 -3.21 -15.84 -1.31
C LYS A 25 -2.18 -16.84 -1.83
N GLU A 26 -2.00 -16.92 -3.14
CA GLU A 26 -0.99 -17.82 -3.73
C GLU A 26 0.43 -17.45 -3.28
N LEU A 27 0.76 -16.16 -3.23
CA LEU A 27 2.08 -15.70 -2.80
C LEU A 27 2.36 -15.99 -1.33
N ILE A 28 1.37 -15.85 -0.46
CA ILE A 28 1.56 -15.98 1.00
C ILE A 28 1.25 -17.37 1.56
N ALA A 29 0.62 -18.27 0.78
CA ALA A 29 0.21 -19.61 1.21
C ALA A 29 1.39 -20.45 1.73
N HIS A 30 2.59 -20.21 1.22
CA HIS A 30 3.85 -20.75 1.73
C HIS A 30 4.79 -19.61 2.09
N SER A 31 4.56 -19.04 3.27
CA SER A 31 5.48 -18.07 3.90
C SER A 31 6.88 -18.63 4.21
N GLY A 32 7.17 -19.89 3.84
CA GLY A 32 8.52 -20.45 3.79
C GLY A 32 9.38 -19.88 2.65
N ASP A 33 10.62 -20.38 2.54
CA ASP A 33 11.65 -19.78 1.68
C ASP A 33 11.47 -20.03 0.17
N HIS A 34 10.51 -20.85 -0.25
CA HIS A 34 10.40 -21.27 -1.65
C HIS A 34 8.98 -21.12 -2.21
N LEU A 35 8.86 -20.35 -3.29
CA LEU A 35 7.67 -20.25 -4.13
C LEU A 35 7.68 -21.42 -5.12
N GLU A 36 6.63 -22.21 -5.20
CA GLU A 36 6.56 -23.30 -6.17
C GLU A 36 6.20 -22.78 -7.57
N ARG A 37 6.65 -23.49 -8.62
CA ARG A 37 6.39 -23.10 -10.02
C ARG A 37 4.89 -22.94 -10.33
N GLU A 38 4.06 -23.87 -9.84
CA GLU A 38 2.61 -23.79 -10.08
C GLU A 38 2.01 -22.53 -9.43
N GLN A 39 2.38 -22.24 -8.20
CA GLN A 39 1.94 -21.05 -7.46
C GLN A 39 2.41 -19.77 -8.14
N ALA A 40 3.67 -19.72 -8.57
CA ALA A 40 4.22 -18.62 -9.35
C ALA A 40 3.37 -18.33 -10.60
N VAL A 41 3.09 -19.37 -11.39
CA VAL A 41 2.29 -19.25 -12.63
C VAL A 41 0.87 -18.79 -12.32
N VAL A 42 0.23 -19.37 -11.30
CA VAL A 42 -1.13 -19.00 -10.90
C VAL A 42 -1.19 -17.56 -10.39
N ALA A 43 -0.24 -17.13 -9.56
CA ALA A 43 -0.12 -15.76 -9.08
C ALA A 43 0.08 -14.78 -10.24
N CYS A 44 0.94 -15.09 -11.21
CA CYS A 44 1.12 -14.29 -12.42
C CYS A 44 -0.19 -14.10 -13.18
N ILE A 45 -0.96 -15.17 -13.38
CA ILE A 45 -2.25 -15.12 -14.08
C ILE A 45 -3.21 -14.20 -13.32
N PHE A 46 -3.32 -14.34 -12.00
CA PHE A 46 -4.21 -13.51 -11.20
C PHE A 46 -3.79 -12.04 -11.15
N ILE A 47 -2.49 -11.75 -11.06
CA ILE A 47 -1.98 -10.37 -11.16
C ILE A 47 -2.33 -9.77 -12.52
N GLN A 48 -2.05 -10.49 -13.61
CA GLN A 48 -2.39 -10.05 -14.97
C GLN A 48 -3.88 -9.75 -15.13
N MET A 49 -4.76 -10.61 -14.63
CA MET A 49 -6.20 -10.39 -14.67
C MET A 49 -6.62 -9.18 -13.84
N SER A 50 -6.00 -8.98 -12.67
CA SER A 50 -6.25 -7.81 -11.84
C SER A 50 -5.83 -6.51 -12.54
N ILE A 51 -4.65 -6.48 -13.18
CA ILE A 51 -4.18 -5.31 -13.95
C ILE A 51 -5.13 -5.03 -15.12
N GLU A 52 -5.48 -6.05 -15.92
CA GLU A 52 -6.34 -5.86 -17.09
C GLU A 52 -7.72 -5.31 -16.72
N LEU A 53 -8.33 -5.85 -15.66
CA LEU A 53 -9.62 -5.38 -15.16
C LEU A 53 -9.48 -4.01 -14.47
N GLY A 54 -8.39 -3.76 -13.76
CA GLY A 54 -8.04 -2.46 -13.18
C GLY A 54 -7.97 -1.37 -14.26
N PHE A 55 -7.25 -1.62 -15.35
CA PHE A 55 -7.21 -0.70 -16.51
C PHE A 55 -8.59 -0.43 -17.08
N LYS A 56 -9.44 -1.47 -17.22
CA LYS A 56 -10.82 -1.27 -17.69
C LYS A 56 -11.62 -0.40 -16.72
N ALA A 57 -11.54 -0.68 -15.42
CA ALA A 57 -12.23 0.10 -14.40
C ALA A 57 -11.76 1.56 -14.37
N TYR A 58 -10.44 1.79 -14.45
CA TYR A 58 -9.83 3.11 -14.54
C TYR A 58 -10.38 3.89 -15.74
N LEU A 59 -10.29 3.31 -16.95
CA LEU A 59 -10.76 3.97 -18.17
C LEU A 59 -12.27 4.22 -18.20
N ILE A 60 -13.08 3.34 -17.60
CA ILE A 60 -14.52 3.61 -17.45
C ILE A 60 -14.73 4.82 -16.53
N LYS A 61 -13.98 4.90 -15.43
CA LYS A 61 -14.12 5.95 -14.42
C LYS A 61 -13.61 7.32 -14.90
N THR A 62 -12.45 7.35 -15.55
CA THR A 62 -11.80 8.60 -15.98
C THR A 62 -12.26 9.08 -17.35
N CYS A 63 -12.66 8.16 -18.23
CA CYS A 63 -13.14 8.48 -19.57
C CYS A 63 -14.62 8.11 -19.76
N SER A 64 -14.91 6.86 -20.12
CA SER A 64 -16.26 6.37 -20.41
C SER A 64 -16.27 4.87 -20.69
N LEU A 65 -17.44 4.23 -20.69
CA LEU A 65 -17.57 2.83 -21.09
C LEU A 65 -17.03 2.53 -22.50
N SER A 66 -17.19 3.45 -23.45
CA SER A 66 -16.77 3.23 -24.84
C SER A 66 -15.25 3.18 -25.03
N SER A 67 -14.48 3.64 -24.03
CA SER A 67 -13.02 3.58 -24.02
C SER A 67 -12.48 2.14 -24.04
N ILE A 68 -13.20 1.20 -23.43
CA ILE A 68 -12.80 -0.21 -23.30
C ILE A 68 -13.42 -1.13 -24.36
N LEU A 69 -14.35 -0.60 -25.17
CA LEU A 69 -15.09 -1.38 -26.17
C LEU A 69 -14.32 -1.51 -27.49
N LEU A 70 -14.54 -2.63 -28.17
CA LEU A 70 -14.15 -2.79 -29.57
C LEU A 70 -14.93 -1.81 -30.45
N LYS A 71 -14.33 -1.37 -31.57
CA LYS A 71 -14.95 -0.39 -32.51
C LYS A 71 -16.40 -0.74 -32.87
N LYS A 72 -16.71 -2.02 -33.09
CA LYS A 72 -18.05 -2.50 -33.46
C LYS A 72 -19.15 -2.26 -32.39
N HIS A 73 -18.76 -2.00 -31.14
CA HIS A 73 -19.67 -1.76 -30.02
C HIS A 73 -19.72 -0.28 -29.62
N LYS A 74 -18.88 0.60 -30.19
CA LYS A 74 -18.76 1.99 -29.75
C LYS A 74 -20.02 2.83 -29.98
N ASP A 75 -20.72 2.56 -31.07
CA ASP A 75 -21.89 3.34 -31.50
C ASP A 75 -23.22 2.67 -31.09
N GLN A 76 -23.16 1.58 -30.33
CA GLN A 76 -24.36 0.89 -29.87
C GLN A 76 -25.05 1.66 -28.73
N PRO A 77 -26.39 1.67 -28.68
CA PRO A 77 -27.14 2.20 -27.55
C PRO A 77 -26.73 1.51 -26.24
N ILE A 78 -26.74 2.25 -25.13
CA ILE A 78 -26.38 1.72 -23.81
C ILE A 78 -27.22 0.49 -23.42
N GLN A 79 -28.47 0.42 -23.86
CA GLN A 79 -29.37 -0.72 -23.60
C GLN A 79 -28.87 -2.01 -24.26
N GLU A 80 -28.42 -1.95 -25.51
CA GLU A 80 -27.83 -3.11 -26.21
C GLU A 80 -26.50 -3.53 -25.56
N LEU A 81 -25.71 -2.56 -25.11
CA LEU A 81 -24.46 -2.83 -24.40
C LEU A 81 -24.71 -3.54 -23.07
N MET A 82 -25.75 -3.14 -22.33
CA MET A 82 -26.13 -3.77 -21.08
C MET A 82 -26.67 -5.20 -21.29
N GLU A 83 -27.50 -5.42 -22.30
CA GLU A 83 -27.96 -6.77 -22.65
C GLU A 83 -26.77 -7.69 -23.02
N ALA A 84 -25.79 -7.17 -23.77
CA ALA A 84 -24.58 -7.93 -24.10
C ALA A 84 -23.71 -8.18 -22.86
N PHE A 85 -23.65 -7.25 -21.91
CA PHE A 85 -22.93 -7.40 -20.65
C PHE A 85 -23.55 -8.49 -19.78
N GLU A 86 -24.87 -8.43 -19.54
CA GLU A 86 -25.61 -9.42 -18.75
C GLU A 86 -25.53 -10.83 -19.33
N GLN A 87 -25.43 -10.94 -20.66
CA GLN A 87 -25.25 -12.23 -21.36
C GLN A 87 -23.78 -12.68 -21.44
N GLY A 88 -22.82 -11.92 -20.92
CA GLY A 88 -21.39 -12.22 -21.01
C GLY A 88 -20.81 -12.17 -22.44
N LYS A 89 -21.49 -11.46 -23.36
CA LYS A 89 -21.12 -11.35 -24.78
C LYS A 89 -20.42 -10.03 -25.13
N LEU A 90 -20.36 -9.09 -24.19
CA LEU A 90 -19.72 -7.80 -24.41
C LEU A 90 -18.20 -7.97 -24.59
N LYS A 91 -17.72 -7.77 -25.81
CA LYS A 91 -16.29 -7.89 -26.13
C LYS A 91 -15.57 -6.57 -25.88
N THR A 92 -14.50 -6.65 -25.10
CA THR A 92 -13.64 -5.51 -24.77
C THR A 92 -12.33 -5.56 -25.55
N LYS A 93 -11.60 -4.45 -25.54
CA LYS A 93 -10.23 -4.35 -26.06
C LYS A 93 -9.31 -5.36 -25.39
N SER A 94 -8.26 -5.77 -26.09
CA SER A 94 -7.23 -6.65 -25.55
C SER A 94 -6.41 -5.95 -24.47
N PHE A 95 -5.69 -6.71 -23.64
CA PHE A 95 -4.74 -6.14 -22.68
C PHE A 95 -3.74 -5.17 -23.34
N GLU A 96 -3.18 -5.54 -24.49
CA GLU A 96 -2.21 -4.71 -25.21
C GLU A 96 -2.81 -3.36 -25.65
N ASP A 97 -4.04 -3.39 -26.17
CA ASP A 97 -4.76 -2.17 -26.56
C ASP A 97 -5.05 -1.27 -25.35
N LEU A 98 -5.39 -1.86 -24.19
CA LEU A 98 -5.68 -1.12 -22.96
C LEU A 98 -4.41 -0.52 -22.37
N LYS A 99 -3.33 -1.31 -22.30
CA LYS A 99 -2.01 -0.91 -21.84
C LYS A 99 -1.51 0.29 -22.65
N ASN A 100 -1.59 0.25 -23.99
CA ASN A 100 -1.15 1.36 -24.84
C ASN A 100 -1.95 2.65 -24.63
N ILE A 101 -3.22 2.56 -24.22
CA ILE A 101 -4.03 3.74 -23.87
C ILE A 101 -3.59 4.30 -22.52
N ILE A 102 -3.37 3.43 -21.54
CA ILE A 102 -2.96 3.81 -20.18
C ILE A 102 -1.55 4.41 -20.17
N ILE A 103 -0.60 3.80 -20.87
CA ILE A 103 0.79 4.32 -20.96
C ILE A 103 0.84 5.68 -21.64
N ALA A 104 -0.10 5.97 -22.55
CA ALA A 104 -0.22 7.28 -23.18
C ALA A 104 -0.82 8.35 -22.25
N ASP A 105 -1.35 7.95 -21.10
CA ASP A 105 -1.80 8.85 -20.04
C ASP A 105 -0.61 9.13 -19.09
N GLU A 106 0.08 10.26 -19.33
CA GLU A 106 1.30 10.65 -18.60
C GLU A 106 1.12 10.81 -17.08
N GLY A 107 -0.11 10.73 -16.56
CA GLY A 107 -0.42 10.92 -15.14
C GLY A 107 -0.35 9.66 -14.27
N LEU A 108 -0.56 8.46 -14.83
CA LEU A 108 -0.79 7.25 -14.01
C LEU A 108 0.50 6.48 -13.68
N PHE A 109 1.45 6.42 -14.60
CA PHE A 109 2.70 5.69 -14.42
C PHE A 109 3.89 6.47 -14.98
N ASP A 110 4.99 6.43 -14.25
CA ASP A 110 6.30 6.89 -14.75
C ASP A 110 6.95 5.85 -15.67
N GLU A 111 8.04 6.24 -16.33
CA GLU A 111 8.78 5.38 -17.26
C GLU A 111 9.27 4.08 -16.60
N GLU A 112 9.63 4.12 -15.31
CA GLU A 112 10.08 2.94 -14.57
C GLU A 112 8.94 1.93 -14.42
N ARG A 113 7.77 2.35 -13.93
CA ARG A 113 6.61 1.47 -13.77
C ARG A 113 6.11 0.94 -15.12
N ILE A 114 6.18 1.74 -16.17
CA ILE A 114 5.85 1.31 -17.53
C ILE A 114 6.77 0.18 -17.98
N GLN A 115 8.07 0.29 -17.73
CA GLN A 115 9.04 -0.75 -18.06
C GLN A 115 8.71 -2.06 -17.31
N TYR A 116 8.42 -1.98 -16.01
CA TYR A 116 8.03 -3.16 -15.22
C TYR A 116 6.75 -3.84 -15.74
N ILE A 117 5.75 -3.09 -16.20
CA ILE A 117 4.54 -3.67 -16.81
C ILE A 117 4.88 -4.45 -18.08
N ASN A 118 5.81 -3.95 -18.91
CA ASN A 118 6.24 -4.63 -20.11
C ASN A 118 7.06 -5.89 -19.79
N ASP A 119 8.01 -5.79 -18.86
CA ASP A 119 8.84 -6.93 -18.43
C ASP A 119 7.99 -8.04 -17.81
N PHE A 120 7.01 -7.67 -16.98
CA PHE A 120 6.05 -8.62 -16.41
C PHE A 120 5.24 -9.34 -17.50
N GLN A 121 4.84 -8.65 -18.56
CA GLN A 121 4.09 -9.27 -19.66
C GLN A 121 4.95 -10.30 -20.41
N ASP A 122 6.21 -9.98 -20.71
CA ASP A 122 7.14 -10.88 -21.37
C ASP A 122 7.44 -12.10 -20.50
N TYR A 123 7.71 -11.86 -19.21
CA TYR A 123 7.90 -12.92 -18.23
C TYR A 123 6.68 -13.83 -18.13
N ARG A 124 5.47 -13.27 -17.97
CA ARG A 124 4.23 -14.03 -17.88
C ARG A 124 4.01 -14.88 -19.13
N ASN A 125 4.29 -14.33 -20.31
CA ASN A 125 4.19 -15.08 -21.56
C ASN A 125 5.12 -16.30 -21.54
N GLN A 126 6.36 -16.13 -21.06
CA GLN A 126 7.29 -17.23 -20.90
C GLN A 126 6.84 -18.26 -19.86
N ALA A 127 6.37 -17.81 -18.70
CA ALA A 127 5.94 -18.69 -17.61
C ALA A 127 4.67 -19.49 -17.95
N VAL A 128 3.71 -18.89 -18.65
CA VAL A 128 2.39 -19.49 -18.97
C VAL A 128 2.40 -20.26 -20.29
N HIS A 129 3.06 -19.72 -21.32
CA HIS A 129 2.96 -20.27 -22.68
C HIS A 129 4.20 -21.06 -23.12
N PHE A 130 5.33 -20.92 -22.43
CA PHE A 130 6.56 -21.63 -22.74
C PHE A 130 7.02 -22.50 -21.57
N HIS A 131 7.87 -23.49 -21.85
CA HIS A 131 8.51 -24.27 -20.80
C HIS A 131 9.67 -23.45 -20.21
N LEU A 132 9.35 -22.36 -19.51
CA LEU A 132 10.36 -21.61 -18.77
C LEU A 132 10.92 -22.53 -17.68
N ASN A 133 12.20 -22.86 -17.81
CA ASN A 133 12.88 -23.74 -16.87
C ASN A 133 13.36 -22.90 -15.69
N LEU A 134 12.44 -22.62 -14.77
CA LEU A 134 12.70 -21.79 -13.59
C LEU A 134 13.57 -22.58 -12.60
N ALA A 135 14.82 -22.16 -12.45
CA ALA A 135 15.66 -22.61 -11.35
C ALA A 135 15.15 -22.03 -10.02
N PRO A 136 15.55 -22.58 -8.86
CA PRO A 136 15.13 -22.05 -7.56
C PRO A 136 15.47 -20.57 -7.33
N GLY A 137 16.58 -20.08 -7.90
CA GLY A 137 16.94 -18.65 -7.86
C GLY A 137 15.94 -17.77 -8.64
N ASP A 138 15.52 -18.21 -9.82
CA ASP A 138 14.55 -17.48 -10.63
C ASP A 138 13.18 -17.37 -9.92
N LEU A 139 12.80 -18.40 -9.15
CA LEU A 139 11.57 -18.39 -8.35
C LEU A 139 11.68 -17.45 -7.14
N PHE A 140 12.88 -17.28 -6.60
CA PHE A 140 13.13 -16.31 -5.53
C PHE A 140 12.97 -14.89 -6.06
N ASP A 141 13.65 -14.56 -7.16
CA ASP A 141 13.60 -13.22 -7.76
C ASP A 141 12.17 -12.88 -8.21
N LEU A 142 11.50 -13.84 -8.87
CA LEU A 142 10.11 -13.68 -9.30
C LEU A 142 9.18 -13.31 -8.13
N ARG A 143 9.39 -13.88 -6.95
CA ARG A 143 8.54 -13.58 -5.80
C ARG A 143 8.60 -12.09 -5.43
N TYR A 144 9.76 -11.45 -5.57
CA TYR A 144 9.91 -10.01 -5.37
C TYR A 144 9.27 -9.24 -6.52
N ASP A 145 9.48 -9.66 -7.77
CA ASP A 145 8.88 -9.01 -8.94
C ASP A 145 7.35 -9.02 -8.87
N LEU A 146 6.74 -10.14 -8.47
CA LEU A 146 5.29 -10.24 -8.32
C LEU A 146 4.77 -9.32 -7.22
N VAL A 147 5.49 -9.20 -6.10
CA VAL A 147 5.12 -8.23 -5.05
C VAL A 147 5.32 -6.79 -5.53
N TYR A 148 6.38 -6.50 -6.27
CA TYR A 148 6.59 -5.19 -6.86
C TYR A 148 5.39 -4.81 -7.73
N MET A 149 4.94 -5.72 -8.60
CA MET A 149 3.73 -5.52 -9.41
C MET A 149 2.49 -5.26 -8.55
N LEU A 150 2.32 -5.97 -7.43
CA LEU A 150 1.21 -5.72 -6.51
C LEU A 150 1.24 -4.31 -5.93
N VAL A 151 2.39 -3.88 -5.41
CA VAL A 151 2.55 -2.64 -4.64
C VAL A 151 2.58 -1.41 -5.56
N HIS A 152 3.28 -1.49 -6.70
CA HIS A 152 3.59 -0.32 -7.53
C HIS A 152 2.76 -0.23 -8.81
N VAL A 153 2.04 -1.29 -9.18
CA VAL A 153 1.18 -1.29 -10.37
C VAL A 153 -0.28 -1.54 -10.00
N VAL A 154 -0.59 -2.70 -9.41
CA VAL A 154 -1.99 -3.09 -9.16
C VAL A 154 -2.64 -2.14 -8.16
N ILE A 155 -1.98 -1.87 -7.03
CA ILE A 155 -2.56 -1.03 -5.99
C ILE A 155 -2.80 0.40 -6.46
N PRO A 156 -1.82 1.12 -7.04
CA PRO A 156 -2.05 2.48 -7.52
C PRO A 156 -3.26 2.58 -8.46
N ILE A 157 -3.40 1.63 -9.40
CA ILE A 157 -4.59 1.58 -10.27
C ILE A 157 -5.86 1.48 -9.42
N LEU A 158 -5.93 0.53 -8.49
CA LEU A 158 -7.15 0.25 -7.73
C LEU A 158 -7.47 1.32 -6.68
N THR A 159 -6.47 1.95 -6.05
CA THR A 159 -6.65 3.00 -5.05
C THR A 159 -6.92 4.36 -5.66
N GLU A 160 -6.28 4.73 -6.78
CA GLU A 160 -6.62 5.96 -7.51
C GLU A 160 -8.05 5.91 -8.05
N ILE A 161 -8.50 4.71 -8.43
CA ILE A 161 -9.89 4.45 -8.75
C ILE A 161 -10.81 4.71 -7.55
N ASN A 162 -10.36 4.61 -6.29
CA ASN A 162 -11.24 4.74 -5.12
C ASN A 162 -11.39 6.20 -4.58
N MET A 163 -10.58 7.16 -5.06
CA MET A 163 -10.63 8.62 -4.75
C MET A 163 -10.52 9.05 -3.27
N ASP A 164 -10.80 8.19 -2.30
CA ASP A 164 -10.40 8.38 -0.91
C ASP A 164 -8.93 7.97 -0.80
N PHE A 165 -8.09 8.81 -0.20
CA PHE A 165 -6.66 8.55 -0.08
C PHE A 165 -6.44 7.34 0.85
N GLU A 166 -6.43 6.15 0.26
CA GLU A 166 -6.23 4.88 0.94
C GLU A 166 -4.78 4.46 0.73
N THR A 167 -4.03 4.21 1.80
CA THR A 167 -2.69 3.64 1.61
C THR A 167 -2.77 2.21 1.11
N PRO A 168 -1.72 1.67 0.46
CA PRO A 168 -1.69 0.26 0.07
C PRO A 168 -2.08 -0.69 1.21
N SER A 169 -1.59 -0.44 2.44
CA SER A 169 -1.91 -1.29 3.59
C SER A 169 -3.35 -1.17 4.06
N GLU A 170 -3.94 0.02 4.05
CA GLU A 170 -5.36 0.22 4.37
C GLU A 170 -6.24 -0.55 3.38
N PHE A 171 -5.93 -0.44 2.09
CA PHE A 171 -6.60 -1.20 1.05
C PHE A 171 -6.50 -2.71 1.30
N TYR A 172 -5.29 -3.21 1.55
CA TYR A 172 -5.10 -4.64 1.81
C TYR A 172 -5.84 -5.10 3.07
N GLU A 173 -5.84 -4.32 4.14
CA GLU A 173 -6.56 -4.65 5.37
C GLU A 173 -8.08 -4.74 5.12
N ASN A 174 -8.62 -3.83 4.30
CA ASN A 174 -10.04 -3.78 3.96
C ASN A 174 -10.46 -4.90 3.00
N GLN A 175 -9.59 -5.33 2.08
CA GLN A 175 -9.94 -6.31 1.04
C GLN A 175 -9.55 -7.75 1.39
N LEU A 176 -8.54 -7.98 2.22
CA LEU A 176 -8.10 -9.32 2.62
C LEU A 176 -8.84 -9.80 3.87
N ASP A 177 -8.86 -11.12 4.08
CA ASP A 177 -9.28 -11.61 5.40
C ASP A 177 -8.15 -11.41 6.42
N LYS A 178 -8.51 -11.37 7.70
CA LYS A 178 -7.59 -11.03 8.79
C LYS A 178 -6.35 -11.93 8.83
N ASN A 179 -6.46 -13.20 8.43
CA ASN A 179 -5.34 -14.13 8.45
C ASN A 179 -4.39 -13.89 7.27
N ASP A 180 -4.94 -13.67 6.08
CA ASP A 180 -4.14 -13.30 4.92
C ASP A 180 -3.37 -12.00 5.17
N PHE A 181 -4.05 -10.96 5.65
CA PHE A 181 -3.41 -9.67 5.90
C PHE A 181 -2.28 -9.80 6.93
N LYS A 182 -2.52 -10.51 8.04
CA LYS A 182 -1.47 -10.80 9.04
C LYS A 182 -0.30 -11.60 8.48
N THR A 183 -0.53 -12.44 7.47
CA THR A 183 0.53 -13.20 6.82
C THR A 183 1.29 -12.32 5.83
N LEU A 184 0.58 -11.47 5.08
CA LEU A 184 1.17 -10.50 4.15
C LEU A 184 2.11 -9.53 4.85
N ILE A 185 1.72 -8.95 5.99
CA ILE A 185 2.58 -8.00 6.73
C ILE A 185 3.82 -8.65 7.37
N LYS A 186 3.94 -9.99 7.30
CA LYS A 186 5.14 -10.76 7.70
C LYS A 186 5.89 -11.34 6.50
N PHE A 187 5.34 -11.18 5.30
CA PHE A 187 5.91 -11.69 4.06
C PHE A 187 7.05 -10.79 3.62
N ARG A 188 8.29 -11.29 3.72
CA ARG A 188 9.50 -10.48 3.51
C ARG A 188 9.51 -9.66 2.22
N PRO A 189 9.18 -10.21 1.04
CA PRO A 189 9.13 -9.41 -0.17
C PRO A 189 8.18 -8.20 -0.07
N TYR A 190 7.01 -8.38 0.54
CA TYR A 190 6.06 -7.28 0.76
C TYR A 190 6.60 -6.25 1.75
N VAL A 191 7.15 -6.71 2.87
CA VAL A 191 7.75 -5.84 3.89
C VAL A 191 8.87 -4.97 3.30
N GLU A 192 9.75 -5.54 2.50
CA GLU A 192 10.86 -4.81 1.89
C GLU A 192 10.37 -3.75 0.87
N GLU A 193 9.33 -4.06 0.10
CA GLU A 193 8.70 -3.05 -0.78
C GLU A 193 8.02 -1.93 0.03
N MET A 194 7.29 -2.26 1.10
CA MET A 194 6.65 -1.22 1.93
C MET A 194 7.67 -0.33 2.66
N LYS A 195 8.87 -0.83 2.96
CA LYS A 195 9.98 0.01 3.46
C LYS A 195 10.43 1.05 2.43
N LYS A 196 10.53 0.67 1.16
CA LYS A 196 10.87 1.60 0.06
C LYS A 196 9.78 2.65 -0.09
N VAL A 197 8.51 2.23 -0.17
CA VAL A 197 7.35 3.13 -0.27
C VAL A 197 7.34 4.14 0.90
N ALA A 198 7.56 3.67 2.13
CA ALA A 198 7.61 4.56 3.30
C ALA A 198 8.72 5.59 3.18
N ALA A 199 9.93 5.18 2.74
CA ALA A 199 11.09 6.05 2.59
C ALA A 199 10.94 7.07 1.46
N GLU A 200 10.25 6.71 0.37
CA GLU A 200 9.97 7.60 -0.75
C GLU A 200 8.97 8.70 -0.40
N HIS A 201 7.95 8.37 0.40
CA HIS A 201 6.82 9.27 0.68
C HIS A 201 6.96 10.04 2.00
N SER A 202 8.00 9.75 2.80
CA SER A 202 8.10 10.27 4.16
C SER A 202 9.52 10.67 4.52
N ARG A 203 9.65 11.83 5.20
CA ARG A 203 10.96 12.28 5.70
C ARG A 203 11.41 11.51 6.94
N LEU A 204 10.46 11.17 7.82
CA LEU A 204 10.73 10.51 9.10
C LEU A 204 10.04 9.15 9.17
N VAL A 205 10.80 8.10 8.88
CA VAL A 205 10.34 6.70 8.97
C VAL A 205 11.06 5.98 10.12
N TYR A 206 10.27 5.39 11.02
CA TYR A 206 10.73 4.63 12.17
C TYR A 206 10.05 3.26 12.28
N ASN A 207 10.41 2.48 13.31
CA ASN A 207 9.81 1.18 13.53
C ASN A 207 8.36 1.33 13.99
N CYS A 208 7.46 0.60 13.35
CA CYS A 208 6.09 0.45 13.78
C CYS A 208 6.03 -0.39 15.06
N ILE A 209 5.20 -0.02 16.03
CA ILE A 209 5.08 -0.79 17.28
C ILE A 209 4.27 -2.09 17.13
N GLU A 210 3.54 -2.25 16.03
CA GLU A 210 2.72 -3.43 15.77
C GLU A 210 3.41 -4.44 14.86
N CYS A 211 3.92 -4.00 13.70
CA CYS A 211 4.63 -4.91 12.78
C CYS A 211 6.14 -4.96 13.00
N GLU A 212 6.71 -4.09 13.85
CA GLU A 212 8.15 -4.01 14.16
C GLU A 212 9.06 -3.63 12.99
N GLU A 213 8.49 -3.39 11.81
CA GLU A 213 9.23 -2.98 10.62
C GLU A 213 9.38 -1.46 10.54
N ARG A 214 10.46 -1.00 9.91
CA ARG A 214 10.78 0.42 9.72
C ARG A 214 9.93 1.06 8.64
N THR A 215 8.63 1.15 8.88
CA THR A 215 7.60 1.58 7.92
C THR A 215 6.60 2.57 8.51
N TYR A 216 6.83 3.06 9.73
CA TYR A 216 5.96 4.04 10.39
C TYR A 216 6.37 5.47 10.05
N ASN A 217 5.50 6.20 9.37
CA ASN A 217 5.68 7.61 9.06
C ASN A 217 5.09 8.47 10.19
N VAL A 218 5.95 9.26 10.82
CA VAL A 218 5.54 10.17 11.91
C VAL A 218 4.82 11.43 11.41
N ASP A 219 5.06 11.84 10.16
CA ASP A 219 4.44 13.04 9.60
C ASP A 219 2.95 12.83 9.31
N ASN A 220 2.58 11.62 8.87
CA ASN A 220 1.19 11.23 8.59
C ASN A 220 0.62 10.26 9.65
N GLU A 221 1.37 10.00 10.71
CA GLU A 221 1.01 9.13 11.85
C GLU A 221 0.54 7.71 11.49
N MET A 222 1.13 7.13 10.45
CA MET A 222 0.63 5.90 9.83
C MET A 222 1.75 4.92 9.44
N CYS A 223 1.50 3.64 9.65
CA CYS A 223 2.35 2.55 9.16
C CYS A 223 2.00 2.14 7.73
N TYR A 224 2.95 2.31 6.81
CA TYR A 224 2.83 1.85 5.42
C TYR A 224 2.86 0.32 5.26
N CYS A 225 3.08 -0.47 6.32
CA CYS A 225 3.10 -1.93 6.21
C CYS A 225 1.84 -2.58 6.78
N CYS A 226 1.39 -2.14 7.96
CA CYS A 226 0.29 -2.79 8.69
C CYS A 226 -0.91 -1.89 8.95
N ASN A 227 -0.94 -0.69 8.36
CA ASN A 227 -2.02 0.29 8.52
C ASN A 227 -2.29 0.74 9.98
N LEU A 228 -1.32 0.59 10.89
CA LEU A 228 -1.43 1.16 12.23
C LEU A 228 -1.46 2.69 12.15
N GLN A 229 -2.48 3.30 12.73
CA GLN A 229 -2.65 4.75 12.83
C GLN A 229 -2.72 5.19 14.30
N PHE A 230 -2.02 6.28 14.64
CA PHE A 230 -2.05 6.89 15.99
C PHE A 230 -2.79 8.22 16.06
N THR A 231 -3.63 8.49 15.05
CA THR A 231 -4.40 9.72 14.94
C THR A 231 -5.10 10.02 16.26
N ASP A 232 -4.84 11.23 16.79
CA ASP A 232 -5.44 11.82 17.99
C ASP A 232 -4.84 11.43 19.36
N PHE A 233 -3.92 10.46 19.45
CA PHE A 233 -3.40 9.98 20.75
C PHE A 233 -1.90 10.18 21.00
N GLY A 234 -1.09 10.24 19.93
CA GLY A 234 0.37 10.38 20.04
C GLY A 234 0.85 11.82 19.87
N GLU A 235 1.72 12.30 20.75
CA GLU A 235 2.61 13.44 20.45
C GLU A 235 4.06 12.93 20.43
N TYR A 236 4.93 13.65 19.72
CA TYR A 236 6.29 13.19 19.45
C TYR A 236 7.34 14.17 19.93
N VAL A 237 8.34 13.66 20.66
CA VAL A 237 9.53 14.43 21.05
C VAL A 237 10.81 13.80 20.50
N THR A 238 11.88 14.59 20.45
CA THR A 238 13.21 14.11 20.06
C THR A 238 13.76 13.15 21.11
N CYS A 239 14.31 12.02 20.69
CA CYS A 239 14.92 11.06 21.59
C CYS A 239 16.21 11.63 22.21
N ILE A 240 16.31 11.59 23.54
CA ILE A 240 17.52 12.04 24.24
C ILE A 240 18.72 11.11 24.02
N SER A 241 18.48 9.81 23.76
CA SER A 241 19.54 8.82 23.51
C SER A 241 20.07 8.90 22.07
N CYS A 242 19.25 8.51 21.08
CA CYS A 242 19.70 8.45 19.67
C CYS A 242 19.60 9.76 18.90
N LYS A 243 19.10 10.84 19.50
CA LYS A 243 18.91 12.18 18.90
C LYS A 243 17.98 12.24 17.69
N ALA A 244 17.29 11.14 17.36
CA ALA A 244 16.34 11.12 16.25
C ALA A 244 15.15 12.05 16.54
N PRO A 245 14.81 12.98 15.62
CA PRO A 245 13.74 13.96 15.83
C PRO A 245 12.37 13.30 15.82
N ARG A 246 11.44 13.80 16.65
CA ARG A 246 10.05 13.31 16.74
C ARG A 246 9.95 11.77 16.77
N SER A 247 10.86 11.12 17.48
CA SER A 247 10.97 9.65 17.48
C SER A 247 10.43 9.01 18.75
N VAL A 248 10.23 9.78 19.82
CA VAL A 248 9.64 9.29 21.06
C VAL A 248 8.15 9.61 21.04
N ILE A 249 7.33 8.57 20.91
CA ILE A 249 5.88 8.66 21.05
C ILE A 249 5.48 8.54 22.52
N PHE A 250 4.49 9.31 22.95
CA PHE A 250 3.87 9.23 24.26
C PHE A 250 2.39 9.62 24.15
N ASP A 251 1.58 9.21 25.12
CA ASP A 251 0.14 9.47 25.16
C ASP A 251 -0.12 10.94 25.56
N HIS A 252 -0.34 11.82 24.58
CA HIS A 252 -0.44 13.25 24.89
C HIS A 252 -1.72 13.60 25.67
N ASN A 253 -2.77 12.79 25.52
CA ASN A 253 -4.06 13.02 26.15
C ASN A 253 -4.03 12.76 27.65
N ASN A 254 -3.23 11.78 28.09
CA ASN A 254 -3.16 11.38 29.49
C ASN A 254 -1.98 11.98 30.26
N ILE A 255 -1.10 12.77 29.64
CA ILE A 255 0.07 13.31 30.36
C ILE A 255 -0.33 14.27 31.49
N ALA A 256 -1.36 15.11 31.29
CA ALA A 256 -1.77 16.11 32.27
C ALA A 256 -2.32 15.49 33.57
N ILE A 257 -2.97 14.32 33.48
CA ILE A 257 -3.50 13.58 34.64
C ILE A 257 -2.44 12.74 35.36
N ASN A 258 -1.26 12.57 34.76
CA ASN A 258 -0.12 11.82 35.32
C ASN A 258 0.99 12.77 35.81
N ASP A 259 0.62 13.84 36.52
CA ASP A 259 1.56 14.87 37.02
C ASP A 259 2.45 15.48 35.92
N ASN A 260 1.95 15.52 34.68
CA ASN A 260 2.66 15.96 33.49
C ASN A 260 3.88 15.11 33.10
N ILE A 261 3.98 13.87 33.59
CA ILE A 261 5.05 12.92 33.26
C ILE A 261 4.44 11.62 32.71
N MET A 262 5.03 11.07 31.64
CA MET A 262 4.62 9.77 31.11
C MET A 262 5.79 9.00 30.50
N ASN A 263 5.71 7.68 30.50
CA ASN A 263 6.62 6.84 29.73
C ASN A 263 6.46 7.09 28.22
N GLY A 264 7.58 7.30 27.55
CA GLY A 264 7.66 7.33 26.09
C GLY A 264 8.31 6.07 25.52
N LEU A 265 8.21 5.91 24.20
CA LEU A 265 8.91 4.87 23.45
C LEU A 265 9.59 5.50 22.22
N CYS A 266 10.90 5.35 22.10
CA CYS A 266 11.62 5.74 20.90
C CYS A 266 11.44 4.71 19.79
N LEU A 267 10.67 5.07 18.77
CA LEU A 267 10.41 4.27 17.58
C LEU A 267 11.67 4.01 16.72
N ASN A 268 12.75 4.78 16.93
CA ASN A 268 14.00 4.60 16.18
C ASN A 268 14.98 3.61 16.84
N CYS A 269 15.16 3.69 18.17
CA CYS A 269 16.19 2.92 18.89
C CYS A 269 15.64 2.00 19.99
N GLY A 270 14.32 2.00 20.25
CA GLY A 270 13.67 1.14 21.24
C GLY A 270 13.78 1.61 22.69
N GLU A 271 14.57 2.66 22.96
CA GLU A 271 14.70 3.27 24.27
C GLU A 271 13.38 3.79 24.83
N ARG A 272 13.22 3.73 26.16
CA ARG A 272 11.98 4.11 26.86
C ARG A 272 12.22 5.24 27.88
N PRO A 273 12.47 6.48 27.42
CA PRO A 273 12.64 7.61 28.33
C PRO A 273 11.30 8.01 28.98
N GLU A 274 11.36 8.77 30.06
CA GLU A 274 10.21 9.53 30.55
C GLU A 274 10.03 10.80 29.69
N VAL A 275 8.81 11.29 29.56
CA VAL A 275 8.44 12.52 28.86
C VAL A 275 7.75 13.44 29.85
N PHE A 276 8.23 14.68 29.94
CA PHE A 276 7.59 15.73 30.73
C PHE A 276 6.98 16.79 29.80
N LYS A 277 5.74 17.22 30.07
CA LYS A 277 5.08 18.32 29.37
C LYS A 277 4.91 19.51 30.31
N CYS A 278 5.47 20.66 29.95
CA CYS A 278 5.36 21.84 30.82
C CYS A 278 3.90 22.31 30.91
N PRO A 279 3.31 22.45 32.10
CA PRO A 279 1.93 22.92 32.24
C PRO A 279 1.74 24.40 31.86
N HIS A 280 2.82 25.19 31.84
CA HIS A 280 2.77 26.62 31.49
C HIS A 280 2.85 26.89 29.98
N CYS A 281 3.82 26.27 29.30
CA CYS A 281 4.07 26.53 27.87
C CYS A 281 3.68 25.37 26.94
N GLY A 282 3.26 24.23 27.49
CA GLY A 282 2.85 23.05 26.73
C GLY A 282 3.99 22.27 26.06
N VAL A 283 5.24 22.74 26.14
CA VAL A 283 6.39 22.08 25.50
C VAL A 283 6.69 20.75 26.19
N ALA A 284 6.76 19.67 25.41
CA ALA A 284 7.12 18.33 25.87
C ALA A 284 8.58 17.98 25.56
N ARG A 285 9.25 17.24 26.46
CA ARG A 285 10.62 16.72 26.26
C ARG A 285 10.87 15.38 26.95
N ALA A 286 11.71 14.56 26.33
CA ALA A 286 12.18 13.28 26.88
C ALA A 286 13.39 13.47 27.83
N PHE A 287 13.45 12.68 28.89
CA PHE A 287 14.51 12.67 29.91
C PHE A 287 14.68 11.26 30.53
N TYR A 288 15.81 11.01 31.20
CA TYR A 288 16.04 9.79 32.00
C TYR A 288 16.16 10.09 33.50
N ASP A 289 16.60 11.30 33.85
CA ASP A 289 16.77 11.72 35.23
C ASP A 289 16.03 13.04 35.48
N LYS A 290 15.19 13.09 36.53
CA LYS A 290 14.44 14.31 36.89
C LYS A 290 15.32 15.53 37.13
N ARG A 291 16.62 15.36 37.42
CA ARG A 291 17.59 16.46 37.49
C ARG A 291 17.77 17.18 36.15
N GLU A 292 17.52 16.51 35.03
CA GLU A 292 17.57 17.07 33.68
C GLU A 292 16.41 18.04 33.40
N LEU A 293 15.31 17.95 34.18
CA LEU A 293 14.14 18.83 34.06
C LEU A 293 14.41 20.27 34.57
N LYS A 294 15.40 20.44 35.46
CA LYS A 294 15.69 21.73 36.13
C LYS A 294 16.20 22.83 35.19
N MET A 295 16.54 22.53 33.94
CA MET A 295 17.15 23.49 33.01
C MET A 295 16.18 24.06 31.96
N VAL A 296 14.88 23.73 32.01
CA VAL A 296 14.07 23.76 30.77
C VAL A 296 12.65 24.31 30.91
N CYS A 297 12.13 24.50 32.13
CA CYS A 297 10.86 25.21 32.31
C CYS A 297 11.07 26.71 32.07
N CYS A 298 10.03 27.44 31.63
CA CYS A 298 10.05 28.89 31.34
C CYS A 298 10.41 29.81 32.52
N GLU A 299 10.99 29.30 33.61
CA GLU A 299 11.38 30.06 34.81
C GLU A 299 12.90 30.10 35.06
N MET A 300 13.71 30.28 34.01
CA MET A 300 15.09 30.76 34.18
C MET A 300 15.49 31.85 33.17
N ALA A 301 14.52 32.57 32.60
CA ALA A 301 14.77 33.77 31.78
C ALA A 301 14.65 35.09 32.58
N GLU A 302 14.25 35.03 33.86
CA GLU A 302 14.25 36.18 34.76
C GLU A 302 14.88 35.76 36.10
N ALA A 303 16.20 35.91 36.19
CA ALA A 303 16.95 35.99 37.43
C ALA A 303 17.83 37.25 37.38
#